data_AF-A0A3M4JBF8-F1
#
_entry.id   AF-A0A3M4JBF8-F1
#
_cell.length_a   1.000
_cell.length_b   1.000
_cell.length_c   1.000
_cell.angle_alpha   90.00
_cell.angle_beta   90.00
_cell.angle_gamma   90.00
#
_symmetry.space_group_name_H-M   'P 1'
#
loop_
_entity.id
_entity.type
_entity.pdbx_description
1 polymer ?
#
loop_
_entity_poly.entity_id
_entity_poly.type
_entity_poly.pdbx_seq_one_letter_code
_entity_poly.pdbx_strand_id
1 'polypeptide(L)'
;MRSKFSNEAYASELLNKIFQNCTLNPNGTISYRIENQFYHDALYGLIKHNHKLDDDTVFAILVRTLEACFIRNQHSKSSNILTELDKACNLKTKSQSTYILITEVSILNIYKMPKLKINDCHITFHNELPLKYKKHRDFYITEATEHKLFAVENYTFACITISAASEDHAVNSALEALGAVRAILQIGFKKNRQLLSSSKEDEYPTASVVQCGRVHTLHMPSGEMTGTHSWINSSFKGKPAVRLRHPEKTTEHLKRTNRRLRSSAYSAHTLSALANYIDSTDREDAEMKFMKLWSTLEILTLTDKSEILIRRASFFYQDRILHQALLESLRDARNTHVHRGHPPVNIEQKNFQLCAFVENILNFFIVNPFKFSTVTEINNLLSLPTQETNLKTQIMMLKTVQRFISYPNS
;
A
#
# COMPACT_ATOMS: atom_id res chain seq x y z
N MET A 1 -22.21 -0.15 6.23
CA MET A 1 -22.29 -1.45 6.91
C MET A 1 -21.94 -1.20 8.37
N ARG A 2 -22.71 -1.70 9.33
CA ARG A 2 -22.42 -1.51 10.77
C ARG A 2 -21.26 -2.40 11.19
N SER A 3 -20.45 -1.93 12.13
CA SER A 3 -19.38 -2.74 12.72
C SER A 3 -19.96 -3.96 13.42
N LYS A 4 -19.21 -5.07 13.42
CA LYS A 4 -19.60 -6.33 14.06
C LYS A 4 -18.40 -7.02 14.68
N PHE A 5 -18.61 -7.74 15.78
CA PHE A 5 -17.59 -8.64 16.29
C PHE A 5 -17.52 -9.92 15.45
N SER A 6 -16.30 -10.40 15.21
CA SER A 6 -16.03 -11.69 14.57
C SER A 6 -16.38 -12.86 15.48
N ASN A 7 -16.23 -12.68 16.80
CA ASN A 7 -16.60 -13.62 17.85
C ASN A 7 -17.19 -12.86 19.05
N GLU A 8 -18.52 -12.92 19.21
CA GLU A 8 -19.22 -12.19 20.28
C GLU A 8 -18.90 -12.68 21.69
N ALA A 9 -18.64 -13.99 21.85
CA ALA A 9 -18.30 -14.56 23.17
C ALA A 9 -16.95 -14.02 23.67
N TYR A 10 -15.93 -14.02 22.81
CA TYR A 10 -14.61 -13.48 23.15
C TYR A 10 -14.65 -11.97 23.39
N ALA A 11 -15.38 -11.23 22.54
CA ALA A 11 -15.55 -9.79 22.72
C ALA A 11 -16.21 -9.47 24.08
N SER A 12 -17.21 -10.26 24.49
CA SER A 12 -17.92 -10.05 25.76
C SER A 12 -17.02 -10.31 26.97
N GLU A 13 -16.21 -11.37 26.93
CA GLU A 13 -15.23 -11.66 27.99
C GLU A 13 -14.16 -10.56 28.08
N LEU A 14 -13.61 -10.12 26.95
CA LEU A 14 -12.63 -9.02 26.92
C LEU A 14 -13.22 -7.72 27.47
N LEU A 15 -14.44 -7.36 27.08
CA LEU A 15 -15.13 -6.18 27.59
C LEU A 15 -15.33 -6.25 29.11
N ASN A 16 -15.72 -7.41 29.64
CA ASN A 16 -15.85 -7.61 31.08
C ASN A 16 -14.50 -7.39 31.80
N LYS A 17 -13.41 -7.96 31.27
CA LYS A 17 -12.06 -7.77 31.83
C LYS A 17 -11.60 -6.32 31.78
N ILE A 18 -11.83 -5.64 30.65
CA ILE A 18 -11.49 -4.21 30.48
C ILE A 18 -12.18 -3.40 31.57
N PHE A 19 -13.50 -3.53 31.72
CA PHE A 19 -14.27 -2.71 32.66
C PHE A 19 -14.05 -3.09 34.13
N GLN A 20 -13.76 -4.35 34.45
CA GLN A 20 -13.35 -4.76 35.81
C GLN A 20 -12.04 -4.12 36.26
N ASN A 21 -11.15 -3.83 35.31
CA ASN A 21 -9.84 -3.25 35.56
C ASN A 21 -9.81 -1.72 35.44
N CYS A 22 -10.94 -1.08 35.15
CA CYS A 22 -11.07 0.37 35.09
C CYS A 22 -11.52 0.95 36.45
N THR A 23 -10.86 2.02 36.88
CA THR A 23 -11.26 2.79 38.06
C THR A 23 -11.53 4.24 37.66
N LEU A 24 -12.63 4.79 38.15
CA LEU A 24 -12.97 6.20 37.98
C LEU A 24 -12.35 7.02 39.12
N ASN A 25 -11.45 7.93 38.78
CA ASN A 25 -10.81 8.79 39.75
C ASN A 25 -11.71 9.98 40.13
N PRO A 26 -11.53 10.60 41.32
CA PRO A 26 -12.35 11.73 41.78
C PRO A 26 -12.35 12.95 40.86
N ASN A 27 -11.30 13.11 40.04
CA ASN A 27 -11.17 14.16 39.04
C ASN A 27 -11.91 13.86 37.71
N GLY A 28 -12.66 12.75 37.63
CA GLY A 28 -13.37 12.32 36.43
C GLY A 28 -12.52 11.61 35.38
N THR A 29 -11.23 11.37 35.66
CA THR A 29 -10.35 10.61 34.77
C THR A 29 -10.47 9.10 35.03
N ILE A 30 -10.21 8.28 34.01
CA ILE A 30 -10.17 6.82 34.15
C ILE A 30 -8.72 6.40 34.27
N SER A 31 -8.43 5.51 35.22
CA SER A 31 -7.18 4.75 35.25
C SER A 31 -7.48 3.27 35.06
N TYR A 32 -6.57 2.57 34.40
CA TYR A 32 -6.65 1.13 34.22
C TYR A 32 -5.26 0.49 34.31
N ARG A 33 -5.23 -0.82 34.60
CA ARG A 33 -4.00 -1.60 34.62
C ARG A 33 -3.40 -1.71 33.23
N ILE A 34 -2.06 -1.80 33.13
CA ILE A 34 -1.36 -1.92 31.84
C ILE A 34 -1.87 -3.07 30.97
N GLU A 35 -2.33 -4.15 31.60
CA GLU A 35 -2.93 -5.32 30.95
C GLU A 35 -4.12 -4.98 30.05
N ASN A 36 -4.87 -3.92 30.36
CA ASN A 36 -6.00 -3.47 29.55
C ASN A 36 -5.56 -3.01 28.15
N GLN A 37 -4.31 -2.58 27.96
CA GLN A 37 -3.81 -2.24 26.63
C GLN A 37 -3.82 -3.46 25.70
N PHE A 38 -3.43 -4.64 26.22
CA PHE A 38 -3.50 -5.89 25.46
C PHE A 38 -4.95 -6.32 25.19
N TYR A 39 -5.87 -6.06 26.11
CA TYR A 39 -7.28 -6.35 25.90
C TYR A 39 -7.94 -5.41 24.88
N HIS A 40 -7.56 -4.13 24.86
CA HIS A 40 -8.00 -3.19 23.83
C HIS A 40 -7.55 -3.64 22.44
N ASP A 41 -6.28 -4.02 22.30
CA ASP A 41 -5.72 -4.52 21.04
C ASP A 41 -6.41 -5.82 20.58
N ALA A 42 -6.55 -6.79 21.48
CA ALA A 42 -7.26 -8.04 21.19
C ALA A 42 -8.73 -7.80 20.80
N LEU A 43 -9.41 -6.86 21.48
CA LEU A 43 -10.79 -6.49 21.16
C LEU A 43 -10.88 -5.82 19.79
N TYR A 44 -9.95 -4.94 19.45
CA TYR A 44 -9.89 -4.30 18.13
C TYR A 44 -9.75 -5.35 17.02
N GLY A 45 -8.89 -6.35 17.20
CA GLY A 45 -8.73 -7.47 16.27
C GLY A 45 -10.00 -8.31 16.05
N LEU A 46 -10.99 -8.22 16.95
CA LEU A 46 -12.30 -8.85 16.79
C LEU A 46 -13.31 -7.99 16.02
N ILE A 47 -13.04 -6.71 15.78
CA ILE A 47 -14.00 -5.81 15.13
C ILE A 47 -13.83 -5.86 13.61
N LYS A 48 -14.90 -6.22 12.90
CA LYS A 48 -15.02 -6.05 11.46
C LYS A 48 -15.75 -4.74 11.16
N HIS A 49 -15.06 -3.79 10.53
CA HIS A 49 -15.62 -2.49 10.15
C HIS A 49 -15.25 -2.11 8.70
N ASN A 50 -16.00 -1.16 8.15
CA ASN A 50 -15.76 -0.59 6.81
C ASN A 50 -15.57 0.95 6.88
N HIS A 51 -15.12 1.47 8.02
CA HIS A 51 -14.83 2.90 8.20
C HIS A 51 -13.73 3.36 7.25
N LYS A 52 -13.83 4.58 6.72
CA LYS A 52 -12.82 5.20 5.85
C LYS A 52 -11.80 5.99 6.67
N LEU A 53 -11.25 5.35 7.70
CA LEU A 53 -10.24 5.89 8.59
C LEU A 53 -9.11 4.85 8.67
N ASP A 54 -7.89 5.29 8.93
CA ASP A 54 -6.78 4.38 9.23
C ASP A 54 -7.02 3.65 10.56
N ASP A 55 -6.41 2.48 10.69
CA ASP A 55 -6.60 1.58 11.82
C ASP A 55 -6.20 2.22 13.16
N ASP A 56 -5.12 3.01 13.19
CA ASP A 56 -4.67 3.71 14.40
C ASP A 56 -5.72 4.73 14.87
N THR A 57 -6.33 5.47 13.94
CA THR A 57 -7.42 6.40 14.24
C THR A 57 -8.67 5.65 14.74
N VAL A 58 -9.06 4.54 14.11
CA VAL A 58 -10.21 3.75 14.57
C VAL A 58 -9.94 3.14 15.95
N PHE A 59 -8.74 2.63 16.19
CA PHE A 59 -8.29 2.11 17.48
C PHE A 59 -8.34 3.19 18.56
N ALA A 60 -7.79 4.38 18.30
CA ALA A 60 -7.85 5.50 19.24
C ALA A 60 -9.30 5.93 19.54
N ILE A 61 -10.18 5.90 18.54
CA ILE A 61 -11.62 6.15 18.75
C ILE A 61 -12.23 5.05 19.60
N LEU A 62 -11.93 3.77 19.34
CA LEU A 62 -12.41 2.63 20.13
C LEU A 62 -12.06 2.81 21.60
N VAL A 63 -10.79 3.10 21.92
CA VAL A 63 -10.35 3.30 23.31
C VAL A 63 -11.16 4.42 23.97
N ARG A 64 -11.29 5.59 23.31
CA ARG A 64 -12.11 6.70 23.81
C ARG A 64 -13.59 6.36 23.95
N THR A 65 -14.13 5.54 23.05
CA THR A 65 -15.51 5.07 23.12
C THR A 65 -15.71 4.15 24.32
N LEU A 66 -14.77 3.24 24.59
CA LEU A 66 -14.81 2.37 25.78
C LEU A 66 -14.80 3.19 27.07
N GLU A 67 -13.92 4.18 27.16
CA GLU A 67 -13.83 5.11 28.29
C GLU A 67 -15.14 5.88 28.48
N ALA A 68 -15.70 6.45 27.41
CA ALA A 68 -16.96 7.18 27.47
C ALA A 68 -18.16 6.29 27.86
N CYS A 69 -18.21 5.05 27.36
CA CYS A 69 -19.24 4.07 27.72
C CYS A 69 -19.13 3.61 29.18
N PHE A 70 -17.91 3.51 29.71
CA PHE A 70 -17.67 3.23 31.13
C PHE A 70 -18.21 4.36 32.00
N ILE A 71 -17.82 5.61 31.74
CA ILE A 71 -18.27 6.79 32.49
C ILE A 71 -19.80 6.92 32.49
N ARG A 72 -20.46 6.62 31.37
CA ARG A 72 -21.92 6.74 31.22
C ARG A 72 -22.70 5.54 31.77
N ASN A 73 -22.04 4.52 32.34
CA ASN A 73 -22.65 3.24 32.71
C ASN A 73 -23.42 2.57 31.54
N GLN A 74 -22.96 2.74 30.31
CA GLN A 74 -23.59 2.21 29.09
C GLN A 74 -22.87 0.96 28.54
N HIS A 75 -22.01 0.33 29.35
CA HIS A 75 -21.14 -0.76 28.95
C HIS A 75 -21.78 -2.16 29.05
N SER A 76 -23.01 -2.28 29.57
CA SER A 76 -23.67 -3.57 29.83
C SER A 76 -24.04 -4.36 28.56
N LYS A 77 -24.02 -3.73 27.38
CA LYS A 77 -24.30 -4.38 26.09
C LYS A 77 -23.21 -4.06 25.08
N SER A 78 -22.58 -5.09 24.55
CA SER A 78 -21.54 -4.99 23.51
C SER A 78 -22.01 -4.26 22.25
N SER A 79 -23.30 -4.37 21.90
CA SER A 79 -23.92 -3.68 20.77
C SER A 79 -23.95 -2.15 20.91
N ASN A 80 -23.99 -1.63 22.15
CA ASN A 80 -23.95 -0.19 22.40
C ASN A 80 -22.57 0.37 22.05
N ILE A 81 -21.50 -0.35 22.41
CA ILE A 81 -20.11 0.05 22.13
C ILE A 81 -19.87 0.16 20.63
N LEU A 82 -20.29 -0.86 19.85
CA LEU A 82 -20.17 -0.81 18.39
C LEU A 82 -20.99 0.33 17.77
N THR A 83 -22.17 0.62 18.32
CA THR A 83 -23.01 1.72 17.84
C THR A 83 -22.37 3.08 18.11
N GLU A 84 -21.81 3.29 19.29
CA GLU A 84 -21.11 4.53 19.65
C GLU A 84 -19.79 4.68 18.87
N LEU A 85 -19.06 3.58 18.66
CA LEU A 85 -17.88 3.54 17.79
C LEU A 85 -18.25 3.98 16.37
N ASP A 86 -19.29 3.37 15.79
CA ASP A 86 -19.76 3.72 14.44
C ASP A 86 -20.16 5.20 14.36
N LYS A 87 -20.84 5.74 15.38
CA LYS A 87 -21.19 7.17 15.43
C LYS A 87 -19.93 8.05 15.47
N ALA A 88 -18.98 7.74 16.35
CA ALA A 88 -17.76 8.51 16.51
C ALA A 88 -16.90 8.50 15.23
N CYS A 89 -16.72 7.32 14.61
CA CYS A 89 -16.04 7.18 13.33
C CYS A 89 -16.74 7.97 12.21
N ASN A 90 -18.07 7.91 12.14
CA ASN A 90 -18.83 8.67 11.13
C ASN A 90 -18.72 10.19 11.34
N LEU A 91 -18.75 10.67 12.59
CA LEU A 91 -18.55 12.08 12.91
C LEU A 91 -17.15 12.53 12.50
N LYS A 92 -16.13 11.75 12.84
CA LYS A 92 -14.73 12.03 12.51
C LYS A 92 -14.47 12.00 11.00
N THR A 93 -15.15 11.11 10.28
CA THR A 93 -15.12 11.05 8.80
C THR A 93 -15.76 12.29 8.17
N LYS A 94 -16.74 12.92 8.82
CA LYS A 94 -17.38 14.15 8.31
C LYS A 94 -16.53 15.40 8.59
N SER A 95 -15.73 15.42 9.65
CA SER A 95 -14.86 16.55 10.01
C SER A 95 -13.48 16.45 9.36
N GLN A 96 -13.44 16.45 8.04
CA GLN A 96 -12.18 16.46 7.29
C GLN A 96 -11.62 17.88 7.17
N SER A 97 -10.31 18.01 7.37
CA SER A 97 -9.55 19.22 7.06
C SER A 97 -8.71 18.97 5.82
N THR A 98 -8.43 20.04 5.07
CA THR A 98 -7.55 19.95 3.90
C THR A 98 -6.11 20.18 4.35
N TYR A 99 -5.23 19.27 3.97
CA TYR A 99 -3.80 19.32 4.24
C TYR A 99 -3.00 19.29 2.94
N ILE A 100 -1.77 19.79 3.00
CA ILE A 100 -0.78 19.70 1.94
C ILE A 100 0.46 19.03 2.53
N LEU A 101 0.71 17.78 2.12
CA LEU A 101 1.98 17.13 2.38
C LEU A 101 3.01 17.65 1.40
N ILE A 102 4.16 18.08 1.93
CA ILE A 102 5.30 18.54 1.16
C ILE A 102 6.45 17.59 1.39
N THR A 103 6.96 17.05 0.29
CA THR A 103 8.16 16.23 0.29
C THR A 103 8.92 16.43 -1.01
N GLU A 104 9.96 15.64 -1.21
CA GLU A 104 10.86 15.69 -2.35
C GLU A 104 10.88 14.33 -3.04
N VAL A 105 11.21 14.31 -4.32
CA VAL A 105 11.48 13.10 -5.09
C VAL A 105 12.80 13.25 -5.82
N SER A 106 13.56 12.15 -5.91
CA SER A 106 14.91 12.12 -6.49
C SER A 106 14.87 12.16 -8.04
N ILE A 107 14.19 13.16 -8.61
CA ILE A 107 14.16 13.43 -10.04
C ILE A 107 14.70 14.83 -10.26
N LEU A 108 15.65 14.94 -11.18
CA LEU A 108 16.30 16.19 -11.53
C LEU A 108 15.40 17.05 -12.45
N ASN A 109 15.11 18.28 -12.03
CA ASN A 109 14.54 19.36 -12.84
C ASN A 109 13.36 18.94 -13.72
N ILE A 110 12.21 18.74 -13.11
CA ILE A 110 10.97 18.43 -13.78
C ILE A 110 10.28 19.72 -14.26
N TYR A 111 10.29 19.95 -15.57
CA TYR A 111 9.51 21.06 -16.16
C TYR A 111 8.16 20.64 -16.74
N LYS A 112 7.88 19.34 -16.87
CA LYS A 112 6.69 18.83 -17.61
C LYS A 112 5.87 17.74 -16.88
N MET A 113 6.10 17.46 -15.59
CA MET A 113 5.26 16.43 -14.93
C MET A 113 3.79 16.86 -14.91
N PRO A 114 2.86 15.92 -15.13
CA PRO A 114 1.43 16.20 -15.02
C PRO A 114 1.02 16.46 -13.58
N LYS A 115 -0.06 17.23 -13.41
CA LYS A 115 -0.87 17.14 -12.20
C LYS A 115 -1.55 15.77 -12.18
N LEU A 116 -1.43 15.05 -11.07
CA LEU A 116 -1.98 13.71 -10.93
C LEU A 116 -3.05 13.70 -9.85
N LYS A 117 -4.05 12.84 -10.05
CA LYS A 117 -5.01 12.46 -9.03
C LYS A 117 -4.89 10.96 -8.81
N ILE A 118 -4.53 10.54 -7.60
CA ILE A 118 -4.47 9.15 -7.15
C ILE A 118 -5.37 9.06 -5.91
N ASN A 119 -6.41 8.24 -5.94
CA ASN A 119 -7.49 8.27 -4.95
C ASN A 119 -8.00 9.71 -4.76
N ASP A 120 -8.05 10.20 -3.53
CA ASP A 120 -8.45 11.57 -3.19
C ASP A 120 -7.28 12.56 -3.10
N CYS A 121 -6.06 12.11 -3.40
CA CYS A 121 -4.85 12.94 -3.37
C CYS A 121 -4.60 13.62 -4.72
N HIS A 122 -4.30 14.92 -4.68
CA HIS A 122 -3.86 15.70 -5.84
C HIS A 122 -2.37 16.02 -5.73
N ILE A 123 -1.57 15.51 -6.66
CA ILE A 123 -0.12 15.59 -6.64
C ILE A 123 0.35 16.60 -7.70
N THR A 124 1.20 17.53 -7.27
CA THR A 124 1.87 18.51 -8.13
C THR A 124 3.37 18.50 -7.86
N PHE A 125 4.17 18.75 -8.91
CA PHE A 125 5.62 18.73 -8.83
C PHE A 125 6.18 20.12 -9.13
N HIS A 126 7.18 20.55 -8.36
CA HIS A 126 7.79 21.87 -8.48
C HIS A 126 9.31 21.77 -8.31
N ASN A 127 10.07 22.41 -9.19
CA ASN A 127 11.53 22.50 -9.01
C ASN A 127 11.90 23.41 -7.84
N GLU A 128 11.06 24.41 -7.57
CA GLU A 128 11.17 25.30 -6.42
C GLU A 128 9.88 25.26 -5.62
N LEU A 129 10.00 25.18 -4.30
CA LEU A 129 8.84 25.13 -3.43
C LEU A 129 8.08 26.47 -3.46
N PRO A 130 6.74 26.48 -3.56
CA PRO A 130 5.97 27.71 -3.49
C PRO A 130 6.28 28.51 -2.22
N LEU A 131 6.49 29.83 -2.36
CA LEU A 131 6.98 30.72 -1.29
C LEU A 131 6.20 30.62 0.02
N LYS A 132 4.86 30.46 -0.07
CA LYS A 132 3.99 30.34 1.10
C LYS A 132 4.30 29.14 2.00
N TYR A 133 4.85 28.07 1.44
CA TYR A 133 5.26 26.88 2.20
C TYR A 133 6.74 26.93 2.59
N LYS A 134 7.56 27.54 1.73
CA LYS A 134 9.02 27.61 1.88
C LYS A 134 9.44 28.20 3.22
N LYS A 135 8.87 29.33 3.61
CA LYS A 135 9.24 30.02 4.87
C LYS A 135 9.12 29.11 6.10
N HIS A 136 7.98 28.45 6.28
CA HIS A 136 7.74 27.58 7.44
C HIS A 136 8.55 26.29 7.38
N ARG A 137 8.69 25.71 6.18
CA ARG A 137 9.47 24.48 6.00
C ARG A 137 10.97 24.72 6.24
N ASP A 138 11.53 25.78 5.69
CA ASP A 138 12.95 26.11 5.85
C ASP A 138 13.28 26.46 7.31
N PHE A 139 12.39 27.21 7.97
CA PHE A 139 12.49 27.48 9.41
C PHE A 139 12.55 26.18 10.21
N TYR A 140 11.61 25.26 9.98
CA TYR A 140 11.59 23.98 10.69
C TYR A 140 12.84 23.14 10.43
N ILE A 141 13.29 23.02 9.18
CA ILE A 141 14.47 22.21 8.84
C ILE A 141 15.75 22.79 9.45
N THR A 142 15.84 24.13 9.54
CA THR A 142 17.00 24.82 10.14
C THR A 142 17.01 24.67 11.66
N GLU A 143 15.85 24.79 12.31
CA GLU A 143 15.69 24.66 13.77
C GLU A 143 15.79 23.20 14.26
N ALA A 144 15.40 22.23 13.43
CA ALA A 144 15.49 20.78 13.70
C ALA A 144 16.96 20.27 13.62
N THR A 145 17.83 20.91 14.41
CA THR A 145 19.26 20.66 14.55
C THR A 145 19.60 19.25 15.04
N GLU A 146 18.66 18.55 15.69
CA GLU A 146 18.88 17.20 16.23
C GLU A 146 19.12 16.13 15.15
N HIS A 147 18.68 16.33 13.91
CA HIS A 147 18.67 15.28 12.89
C HIS A 147 19.68 15.45 11.74
N LYS A 148 20.53 16.50 11.76
CA LYS A 148 21.41 16.89 10.64
C LYS A 148 20.72 16.66 9.28
N LEU A 149 19.61 17.37 9.09
CA LEU A 149 18.80 17.29 7.88
C LEU A 149 19.52 18.01 6.74
N PHE A 150 20.42 17.31 6.05
CA PHE A 150 21.03 17.86 4.84
C PHE A 150 20.02 17.84 3.69
N ALA A 151 19.78 19.00 3.09
CA ALA A 151 19.08 19.08 1.82
C ALA A 151 19.92 18.38 0.75
N VAL A 152 19.34 17.41 0.05
CA VAL A 152 20.02 16.82 -1.12
C VAL A 152 19.73 17.69 -2.32
N GLU A 153 20.81 18.15 -2.95
CA GLU A 153 20.70 19.07 -4.07
C GLU A 153 19.91 18.46 -5.22
N ASN A 154 19.12 19.32 -5.89
CA ASN A 154 18.44 19.04 -7.14
C ASN A 154 17.31 18.00 -7.12
N TYR A 155 16.73 17.72 -5.94
CA TYR A 155 15.46 17.00 -5.86
C TYR A 155 14.29 17.89 -6.28
N THR A 156 13.23 17.29 -6.81
CA THR A 156 11.99 18.00 -7.15
C THR A 156 11.01 17.92 -5.98
N PHE A 157 10.36 19.02 -5.62
CA PHE A 157 9.30 19.01 -4.61
C PHE A 157 8.03 18.35 -5.13
N ALA A 158 7.43 17.48 -4.33
CA ALA A 158 6.09 16.96 -4.49
C ALA A 158 5.17 17.61 -3.45
N CYS A 159 4.16 18.34 -3.92
CA CYS A 159 3.10 18.92 -3.09
C CYS A 159 1.81 18.13 -3.31
N ILE A 160 1.32 17.49 -2.26
CA ILE A 160 0.20 16.55 -2.30
C ILE A 160 -0.94 17.11 -1.46
N THR A 161 -2.03 17.51 -2.10
CA THR A 161 -3.23 18.01 -1.42
C THR A 161 -4.19 16.87 -1.13
N ILE A 162 -4.66 16.78 0.11
CA ILE A 162 -5.58 15.74 0.59
C ILE A 162 -6.57 16.31 1.62
N SER A 163 -7.80 15.78 1.64
CA SER A 163 -8.75 16.01 2.73
C SER A 163 -8.79 14.79 3.65
N ALA A 164 -8.49 14.98 4.94
CA ALA A 164 -8.28 13.91 5.89
C ALA A 164 -8.85 14.26 7.28
N ALA A 165 -9.13 13.24 8.09
CA ALA A 165 -9.69 13.40 9.43
C ALA A 165 -8.64 13.67 10.53
N SER A 166 -7.39 13.31 10.27
CA SER A 166 -6.22 13.48 11.15
C SER A 166 -4.97 13.77 10.32
N GLU A 167 -3.93 14.28 10.97
CA GLU A 167 -2.62 14.55 10.35
C GLU A 167 -1.96 13.25 9.86
N ASP A 168 -1.97 12.20 10.68
CA ASP A 168 -1.40 10.89 10.32
C ASP A 168 -2.11 10.26 9.11
N HIS A 169 -3.46 10.33 9.07
CA HIS A 169 -4.22 9.87 7.92
C HIS A 169 -3.84 10.64 6.65
N ALA A 170 -3.63 11.95 6.77
CA ALA A 170 -3.24 12.81 5.66
C ALA A 170 -1.87 12.40 5.12
N VAL A 171 -0.89 12.20 6.01
CA VAL A 171 0.48 11.83 5.67
C VAL A 171 0.52 10.44 5.03
N ASN A 172 -0.07 9.43 5.68
CA ASN A 172 -0.06 8.06 5.19
C ASN A 172 -0.69 7.94 3.80
N SER A 173 -1.87 8.53 3.62
CA SER A 173 -2.59 8.52 2.33
C SER A 173 -1.83 9.28 1.23
N ALA A 174 -1.21 10.41 1.57
CA ALA A 174 -0.42 11.19 0.62
C ALA A 174 0.88 10.46 0.21
N LEU A 175 1.56 9.82 1.16
CA LEU A 175 2.76 9.02 0.89
C LEU A 175 2.43 7.76 0.08
N GLU A 176 1.31 7.08 0.37
CA GLU A 176 0.83 5.96 -0.44
C GLU A 176 0.53 6.39 -1.88
N ALA A 177 -0.15 7.53 -2.05
CA ALA A 177 -0.44 8.10 -3.37
C ALA A 177 0.83 8.46 -4.15
N LEU A 178 1.84 9.04 -3.48
CA LEU A 178 3.15 9.30 -4.07
C LEU A 178 3.90 7.99 -4.39
N GLY A 179 3.78 6.99 -3.50
CA GLY A 179 4.31 5.64 -3.70
C GLY A 179 3.77 5.00 -4.97
N ALA A 180 2.47 5.11 -5.23
CA ALA A 180 1.88 4.63 -6.49
C ALA A 180 2.46 5.33 -7.72
N VAL A 181 2.71 6.65 -7.67
CA VAL A 181 3.39 7.37 -8.75
C VAL A 181 4.81 6.87 -8.96
N ARG A 182 5.56 6.68 -7.87
CA ARG A 182 6.93 6.12 -7.91
C ARG A 182 6.94 4.71 -8.48
N ALA A 183 5.97 3.86 -8.12
CA ALA A 183 5.80 2.52 -8.65
C ALA A 183 5.57 2.53 -10.17
N ILE A 184 4.69 3.42 -10.67
CA ILE A 184 4.45 3.57 -12.11
C ILE A 184 5.74 3.96 -12.85
N LEU A 185 6.52 4.90 -12.29
CA LEU A 185 7.82 5.26 -12.86
C LEU A 185 8.79 4.09 -12.83
N GLN A 186 8.84 3.34 -11.72
CA GLN A 186 9.69 2.17 -11.53
C GLN A 186 9.46 1.07 -12.57
N ILE A 187 8.20 0.80 -12.93
CA ILE A 187 7.81 -0.14 -13.99
C ILE A 187 8.26 0.36 -15.37
N GLY A 188 8.25 1.69 -15.57
CA GLY A 188 8.69 2.31 -16.83
C GLY A 188 10.21 2.33 -17.03
N PHE A 189 11.01 2.09 -15.98
CA PHE A 189 12.48 2.06 -16.11
C PHE A 189 12.98 0.70 -16.55
N LYS A 190 13.87 0.71 -17.54
CA LYS A 190 14.54 -0.51 -18.03
C LYS A 190 15.56 -0.99 -17.00
N LYS A 191 15.36 -2.19 -16.47
CA LYS A 191 16.31 -2.88 -15.60
C LYS A 191 17.18 -3.81 -16.46
N ASN A 192 18.50 -3.70 -16.34
CA ASN A 192 19.44 -4.62 -16.98
C ASN A 192 20.46 -5.08 -15.95
N ARG A 193 20.95 -6.33 -16.10
CA ARG A 193 22.09 -6.82 -15.33
C ARG A 193 23.34 -6.01 -15.66
N GLN A 194 24.10 -5.60 -14.66
CA GLN A 194 25.34 -4.84 -14.83
C GLN A 194 26.55 -5.74 -14.55
N LEU A 195 27.13 -6.32 -15.61
CA LEU A 195 28.18 -7.35 -15.48
C LEU A 195 29.47 -6.87 -14.80
N LEU A 196 29.78 -5.57 -14.86
CA LEU A 196 31.00 -4.98 -14.33
C LEU A 196 30.79 -4.29 -12.97
N SER A 197 29.67 -4.59 -12.31
CA SER A 197 29.36 -4.02 -11.01
C SER A 197 30.27 -4.59 -9.90
N SER A 198 30.64 -3.73 -8.94
CA SER A 198 31.36 -4.13 -7.73
C SER A 198 30.46 -4.75 -6.66
N SER A 199 29.16 -4.46 -6.66
CA SER A 199 28.19 -5.00 -5.70
C SER A 199 27.15 -5.89 -6.38
N LYS A 200 26.61 -6.88 -5.65
CA LYS A 200 25.55 -7.76 -6.15
C LYS A 200 24.23 -7.02 -6.37
N GLU A 201 23.93 -6.02 -5.54
CA GLU A 201 22.74 -5.17 -5.70
C GLU A 201 22.81 -4.35 -7.00
N ASP A 202 23.98 -3.83 -7.36
CA ASP A 202 24.17 -3.08 -8.60
C ASP A 202 24.28 -4.00 -9.83
N GLU A 203 24.79 -5.23 -9.66
CA GLU A 203 24.76 -6.27 -10.71
C GLU A 203 23.30 -6.63 -11.06
N TYR A 204 22.44 -6.74 -10.05
CA TYR A 204 21.02 -7.07 -10.17
C TYR A 204 20.14 -5.96 -9.59
N PRO A 205 19.99 -4.82 -10.30
CA PRO A 205 19.38 -3.62 -9.76
C PRO A 205 17.89 -3.83 -9.49
N THR A 206 17.53 -3.80 -8.21
CA THR A 206 16.15 -3.97 -7.72
C THR A 206 15.64 -2.78 -6.92
N ALA A 207 16.54 -1.92 -6.45
CA ALA A 207 16.19 -0.72 -5.70
C ALA A 207 15.30 0.21 -6.53
N SER A 208 14.44 0.97 -5.85
CA SER A 208 13.69 2.03 -6.50
C SER A 208 14.65 3.05 -7.13
N VAL A 209 14.39 3.39 -8.40
CA VAL A 209 15.17 4.38 -9.13
C VAL A 209 14.84 5.78 -8.63
N VAL A 210 13.56 6.03 -8.34
CA VAL A 210 13.08 7.30 -7.78
C VAL A 210 12.77 7.11 -6.31
N GLN A 211 13.56 7.75 -5.46
CA GLN A 211 13.40 7.78 -4.01
C GLN A 211 12.53 8.95 -3.57
N CYS A 212 11.81 8.75 -2.48
CA CYS A 212 11.16 9.84 -1.74
C CYS A 212 12.21 10.56 -0.88
N GLY A 213 12.04 11.85 -0.63
CA GLY A 213 12.90 12.65 0.23
C GLY A 213 12.94 12.15 1.67
N ARG A 214 13.91 12.66 2.44
CA ARG A 214 14.11 12.28 3.84
C ARG A 214 13.03 12.82 4.77
N VAL A 215 12.54 14.02 4.48
CA VAL A 215 11.65 14.78 5.37
C VAL A 215 10.32 15.03 4.67
N HIS A 216 9.24 14.84 5.43
CA HIS A 216 7.89 15.20 5.04
C HIS A 216 7.33 16.20 6.04
N THR A 217 6.81 17.32 5.55
CA THR A 217 6.15 18.34 6.37
C THR A 217 4.70 18.47 5.93
N LEU A 218 3.80 18.63 6.89
CA LEU A 218 2.37 18.78 6.63
C LEU A 218 1.97 20.24 6.85
N HIS A 219 1.18 20.79 5.94
CA HIS A 219 0.81 22.20 5.92
C HIS A 219 -0.69 22.40 5.71
N MET A 220 -1.20 23.52 6.19
CA MET A 220 -2.51 24.04 5.84
C MET A 220 -2.48 24.73 4.47
N PRO A 221 -3.64 24.91 3.80
CA PRO A 221 -3.73 25.67 2.54
C PRO A 221 -3.18 27.08 2.61
N SER A 222 -3.21 27.70 3.81
CA SER A 222 -2.61 29.00 4.12
C SER A 222 -1.10 29.03 3.93
N GLY A 223 -0.41 27.89 4.11
CA GLY A 223 1.06 27.78 4.08
C GLY A 223 1.67 27.43 5.44
N GLU A 224 0.91 27.65 6.52
CA GLU A 224 1.30 27.33 7.89
C GLU A 224 1.51 25.81 8.05
N MET A 225 2.53 25.42 8.81
CA MET A 225 2.78 24.00 9.12
C MET A 225 1.74 23.52 10.15
N THR A 226 1.21 22.32 9.97
CA THR A 226 0.34 21.68 10.95
C THR A 226 1.17 20.89 11.95
N GLY A 227 0.84 21.01 13.23
CA GLY A 227 1.57 20.35 14.31
C GLY A 227 2.97 20.93 14.57
N THR A 228 3.72 20.25 15.43
CA THR A 228 5.08 20.65 15.85
C THR A 228 6.17 19.70 15.35
N HIS A 229 5.82 18.69 14.54
CA HIS A 229 6.74 17.63 14.11
C HIS A 229 6.68 17.37 12.60
N SER A 230 7.70 16.66 12.12
CA SER A 230 7.83 16.19 10.74
C SER A 230 7.96 14.68 10.71
N TRP A 231 7.58 14.06 9.60
CA TRP A 231 7.77 12.63 9.38
C TRP A 231 9.10 12.40 8.66
N ILE A 232 9.85 11.41 9.13
CA ILE A 232 11.16 11.05 8.57
C ILE A 232 11.04 9.74 7.81
N ASN A 233 11.50 9.74 6.56
CA ASN A 233 11.63 8.55 5.75
C ASN A 233 12.86 7.74 6.18
N SER A 234 12.64 6.63 6.88
CA SER A 234 13.69 5.72 7.32
C SER A 234 14.37 4.96 6.17
N SER A 235 13.72 4.86 5.00
CA SER A 235 14.27 4.20 3.80
C SER A 235 15.07 5.17 2.89
N PHE A 236 15.33 6.39 3.34
CA PHE A 236 16.08 7.38 2.57
C PHE A 236 17.57 7.02 2.48
N LYS A 237 18.11 6.92 1.24
CA LYS A 237 19.52 6.56 1.00
C LYS A 237 20.40 7.72 0.49
N GLY A 238 19.85 8.92 0.30
CA GLY A 238 20.60 10.07 -0.20
C GLY A 238 21.20 9.90 -1.60
N LYS A 239 20.59 9.08 -2.46
CA LYS A 239 21.06 8.89 -3.84
C LYS A 239 20.97 10.20 -4.64
N PRO A 240 21.85 10.45 -5.62
CA PRO A 240 21.72 11.63 -6.46
C PRO A 240 20.40 11.63 -7.25
N ALA A 241 19.89 12.83 -7.54
CA ALA A 241 18.67 12.99 -8.33
C ALA A 241 18.82 12.37 -9.73
N VAL A 242 17.81 11.60 -10.14
CA VAL A 242 17.80 10.89 -11.42
C VAL A 242 17.43 11.84 -12.55
N ARG A 243 18.28 11.89 -13.59
CA ARG A 243 17.97 12.58 -14.85
C ARG A 243 17.16 11.68 -15.78
N LEU A 244 15.95 12.12 -16.13
CA LEU A 244 15.11 11.41 -17.09
C LEU A 244 15.70 11.54 -18.51
N ARG A 245 15.97 10.40 -19.17
CA ARG A 245 16.48 10.38 -20.56
C ARG A 245 15.48 10.94 -21.56
N HIS A 246 14.19 10.63 -21.38
CA HIS A 246 13.11 11.10 -22.26
C HIS A 246 11.93 11.65 -21.42
N PRO A 247 12.05 12.87 -20.85
CA PRO A 247 11.06 13.42 -19.92
C PRO A 247 9.62 13.44 -20.47
N GLU A 248 9.47 13.70 -21.78
CA GLU A 248 8.17 13.77 -22.45
C GLU A 248 7.50 12.40 -22.54
N LYS A 249 8.25 11.36 -22.92
CA LYS A 249 7.74 9.98 -22.95
C LYS A 249 7.38 9.48 -21.55
N THR A 250 8.20 9.81 -20.54
CA THR A 250 7.90 9.49 -19.14
C THR A 250 6.61 10.18 -18.68
N THR A 251 6.45 11.46 -19.01
CA THR A 251 5.24 12.24 -18.71
C THR A 251 4.00 11.65 -19.38
N GLU A 252 4.09 11.29 -20.66
CA GLU A 252 2.99 10.70 -21.41
C GLU A 252 2.62 9.32 -20.85
N HIS A 253 3.62 8.48 -20.56
CA HIS A 253 3.42 7.18 -19.93
C HIS A 253 2.69 7.34 -18.59
N LEU A 254 3.14 8.27 -17.73
CA LEU A 254 2.53 8.52 -16.43
C LEU A 254 1.08 9.02 -16.56
N LYS A 255 0.80 9.96 -17.48
CA LYS A 255 -0.58 10.43 -17.77
C LYS A 255 -1.48 9.28 -18.23
N ARG A 256 -0.98 8.46 -19.16
CA ARG A 256 -1.74 7.34 -19.75
C ARG A 256 -2.03 6.27 -18.72
N THR A 257 -1.03 5.85 -17.95
CA THR A 257 -1.15 4.87 -16.88
C THR A 257 -2.10 5.36 -15.79
N ASN A 258 -1.97 6.63 -15.35
CA ASN A 258 -2.89 7.18 -14.35
C ASN A 258 -4.34 7.22 -14.86
N ARG A 259 -4.56 7.59 -16.13
CA ARG A 259 -5.91 7.57 -16.73
C ARG A 259 -6.51 6.16 -16.69
N ARG A 260 -5.72 5.13 -17.05
CA ARG A 260 -6.16 3.73 -17.04
C ARG A 260 -6.51 3.25 -15.63
N LEU A 261 -5.64 3.54 -14.66
CA LEU A 261 -5.88 3.22 -13.26
C LEU A 261 -7.18 3.87 -12.77
N ARG A 262 -7.39 5.16 -13.02
CA ARG A 262 -8.62 5.85 -12.62
C ARG A 262 -9.89 5.29 -13.24
N SER A 263 -9.81 4.76 -14.46
CA SER A 263 -10.95 4.10 -15.13
C SER A 263 -11.11 2.63 -14.78
N SER A 264 -10.16 2.04 -14.06
CA SER A 264 -10.22 0.62 -13.72
C SER A 264 -11.17 0.38 -12.55
N ALA A 265 -12.10 -0.56 -12.73
CA ALA A 265 -13.02 -0.99 -11.68
C ALA A 265 -12.32 -1.70 -10.51
N TYR A 266 -11.08 -2.14 -10.70
CA TYR A 266 -10.25 -2.76 -9.68
C TYR A 266 -9.01 -1.91 -9.34
N SER A 267 -9.08 -0.61 -9.56
CA SER A 267 -8.02 0.35 -9.28
C SER A 267 -7.47 0.26 -7.86
N ALA A 268 -8.33 0.10 -6.85
CA ALA A 268 -7.92 -0.06 -5.46
C ALA A 268 -6.98 -1.26 -5.25
N HIS A 269 -7.30 -2.40 -5.87
CA HIS A 269 -6.45 -3.59 -5.81
C HIS A 269 -5.09 -3.35 -6.48
N THR A 270 -5.08 -2.74 -7.67
CA THR A 270 -3.83 -2.43 -8.38
C THR A 270 -2.99 -1.39 -7.64
N LEU A 271 -3.59 -0.37 -7.03
CA LEU A 271 -2.88 0.64 -6.24
C LEU A 271 -2.25 0.03 -4.98
N SER A 272 -2.96 -0.86 -4.30
CA SER A 272 -2.41 -1.60 -3.15
C SER A 272 -1.20 -2.47 -3.54
N ALA A 273 -1.26 -3.14 -4.70
CA ALA A 273 -0.12 -3.88 -5.23
C ALA A 273 1.05 -2.97 -5.64
N LEU A 274 0.78 -1.80 -6.23
CA LEU A 274 1.81 -0.80 -6.57
C LEU A 274 2.51 -0.26 -5.31
N ALA A 275 1.74 0.03 -4.25
CA ALA A 275 2.26 0.48 -2.96
C ALA A 275 3.15 -0.59 -2.30
N ASN A 276 2.72 -1.85 -2.32
CA ASN A 276 3.54 -2.96 -1.81
C ASN A 276 4.81 -3.17 -2.65
N TYR A 277 4.72 -3.06 -3.97
CA TYR A 277 5.86 -3.18 -4.86
C TYR A 277 6.91 -2.10 -4.58
N ILE A 278 6.53 -0.82 -4.54
CA ILE A 278 7.50 0.26 -4.31
C ILE A 278 8.14 0.16 -2.92
N ASP A 279 7.34 -0.16 -1.89
CA ASP A 279 7.86 -0.36 -0.55
C ASP A 279 8.87 -1.51 -0.51
N SER A 280 8.58 -2.62 -1.20
CA SER A 280 9.53 -3.73 -1.33
C SER A 280 10.86 -3.27 -1.96
N THR A 281 10.80 -2.51 -3.04
CA THR A 281 12.00 -2.00 -3.72
C THR A 281 12.75 -0.92 -2.96
N ASP A 282 12.11 -0.27 -1.98
CA ASP A 282 12.74 0.70 -1.07
C ASP A 282 13.52 0.01 0.06
N ARG A 283 13.25 -1.26 0.35
CA ARG A 283 13.96 -2.03 1.39
C ARG A 283 15.45 -2.18 1.05
N GLU A 284 16.27 -1.96 2.06
CA GLU A 284 17.72 -2.18 1.99
C GLU A 284 18.05 -3.66 2.17
N ASP A 285 17.47 -4.28 3.19
CA ASP A 285 17.62 -5.70 3.45
C ASP A 285 17.06 -6.54 2.28
N ALA A 286 17.93 -7.36 1.69
CA ALA A 286 17.60 -8.16 0.51
C ALA A 286 16.62 -9.30 0.83
N GLU A 287 16.61 -9.81 2.06
CA GLU A 287 15.73 -10.89 2.51
C GLU A 287 14.32 -10.35 2.77
N MET A 288 14.21 -9.21 3.45
CA MET A 288 12.94 -8.49 3.62
C MET A 288 12.36 -8.06 2.27
N LYS A 289 13.21 -7.56 1.36
CA LYS A 289 12.81 -7.25 -0.03
C LYS A 289 12.23 -8.48 -0.73
N PHE A 290 12.89 -9.63 -0.61
CA PHE A 290 12.43 -10.89 -1.18
C PHE A 290 11.06 -11.31 -0.64
N MET A 291 10.90 -11.30 0.68
CA MET A 291 9.64 -11.66 1.33
C MET A 291 8.51 -10.71 0.91
N LYS A 292 8.78 -9.41 0.82
CA LYS A 292 7.75 -8.43 0.46
C LYS A 292 7.40 -8.43 -1.04
N LEU A 293 8.37 -8.70 -1.91
CA LEU A 293 8.11 -8.97 -3.33
C LEU A 293 7.26 -10.23 -3.52
N TRP A 294 7.52 -11.28 -2.74
CA TRP A 294 6.69 -12.49 -2.75
C TRP A 294 5.25 -12.19 -2.29
N SER A 295 5.06 -11.45 -1.20
CA SER A 295 3.74 -11.01 -0.77
C SER A 295 3.04 -10.10 -1.79
N THR A 296 3.81 -9.32 -2.56
CA THR A 296 3.27 -8.56 -3.70
C THR A 296 2.72 -9.48 -4.79
N LEU A 297 3.36 -10.62 -5.06
CA LEU A 297 2.81 -11.65 -5.95
C LEU A 297 1.55 -12.31 -5.36
N GLU A 298 1.51 -12.58 -4.06
CA GLU A 298 0.32 -13.13 -3.38
C GLU A 298 -0.89 -12.20 -3.55
N ILE A 299 -0.67 -10.88 -3.38
CA ILE A 299 -1.69 -9.85 -3.64
C ILE A 299 -2.14 -9.92 -5.11
N LEU A 300 -1.21 -9.79 -6.06
CA LEU A 300 -1.54 -9.73 -7.50
C LEU A 300 -2.20 -11.00 -8.04
N THR A 301 -1.85 -12.16 -7.47
CA THR A 301 -2.43 -13.45 -7.85
C THR A 301 -3.62 -13.84 -7.00
N LEU A 302 -4.02 -13.02 -6.02
CA LEU A 302 -5.19 -13.21 -5.16
C LEU A 302 -5.19 -14.56 -4.43
N THR A 303 -4.02 -15.00 -3.97
CA THR A 303 -3.87 -16.26 -3.25
C THR A 303 -2.56 -16.29 -2.46
N ASP A 304 -2.63 -16.92 -1.30
CA ASP A 304 -1.52 -17.31 -0.43
C ASP A 304 -1.01 -18.73 -0.72
N LYS A 305 -1.77 -19.52 -1.49
CA LYS A 305 -1.41 -20.89 -1.85
C LYS A 305 -0.37 -20.88 -2.97
N SER A 306 0.86 -21.26 -2.61
CA SER A 306 2.02 -21.21 -3.50
C SER A 306 1.79 -21.90 -4.85
N GLU A 307 1.18 -23.09 -4.88
CA GLU A 307 0.90 -23.80 -6.13
C GLU A 307 -0.03 -23.01 -7.07
N ILE A 308 -1.07 -22.37 -6.52
CA ILE A 308 -2.01 -21.55 -7.29
C ILE A 308 -1.32 -20.27 -7.75
N LEU A 309 -0.51 -19.64 -6.88
CA LEU A 309 0.28 -18.46 -7.21
C LEU A 309 1.21 -18.75 -8.39
N ILE A 310 1.96 -19.84 -8.36
CA ILE A 310 2.90 -20.22 -9.41
C ILE A 310 2.18 -20.44 -10.74
N ARG A 311 1.06 -21.16 -10.71
CA ARG A 311 0.22 -21.35 -11.90
C ARG A 311 -0.30 -20.03 -12.47
N ARG A 312 -0.77 -19.12 -11.62
CA ARG A 312 -1.31 -17.80 -12.04
C ARG A 312 -0.23 -16.85 -12.52
N ALA A 313 0.93 -16.80 -11.86
CA ALA A 313 2.03 -15.93 -12.26
C ALA A 313 2.71 -16.41 -13.56
N SER A 314 2.82 -17.73 -13.75
CA SER A 314 3.31 -18.29 -15.02
C SER A 314 2.31 -18.16 -16.18
N PHE A 315 1.04 -17.80 -15.92
CA PHE A 315 0.01 -17.61 -16.95
C PHE A 315 0.43 -16.60 -18.02
N PHE A 316 1.21 -15.59 -17.64
CA PHE A 316 1.63 -14.46 -18.46
C PHE A 316 2.78 -14.75 -19.43
N TYR A 317 3.31 -15.98 -19.42
CA TYR A 317 4.48 -16.35 -20.22
C TYR A 317 4.14 -17.44 -21.22
N GLN A 318 4.78 -17.38 -22.38
CA GLN A 318 4.66 -18.41 -23.42
C GLN A 318 5.33 -19.72 -22.95
N ASP A 319 6.56 -19.63 -22.46
CA ASP A 319 7.31 -20.77 -21.89
C ASP A 319 6.91 -21.04 -20.45
N ARG A 320 5.66 -21.48 -20.26
CA ARG A 320 5.06 -21.65 -18.93
C ARG A 320 5.86 -22.61 -18.03
N ILE A 321 6.31 -23.74 -18.58
CA ILE A 321 7.05 -24.77 -17.82
C ILE A 321 8.34 -24.17 -17.22
N LEU A 322 9.08 -23.40 -18.03
CA LEU A 322 10.29 -22.72 -17.57
C LEU A 322 9.97 -21.73 -16.43
N HIS A 323 8.96 -20.89 -16.61
CA HIS A 323 8.59 -19.89 -15.60
C HIS A 323 8.00 -20.51 -14.33
N GLN A 324 7.32 -21.64 -14.44
CA GLN A 324 6.91 -22.45 -13.29
C GLN A 324 8.13 -22.97 -12.54
N ALA A 325 9.11 -23.57 -13.23
CA ALA A 325 10.34 -24.05 -12.59
C ALA A 325 11.11 -22.92 -11.88
N LEU A 326 11.17 -21.72 -12.48
CA LEU A 326 11.76 -20.55 -11.83
C LEU A 326 11.01 -20.13 -10.57
N LEU A 327 9.67 -20.03 -10.65
CA LEU A 327 8.84 -19.67 -9.51
C LEU A 327 8.85 -20.72 -8.39
N GLU A 328 8.94 -22.01 -8.74
CA GLU A 328 9.13 -23.10 -7.78
C GLU A 328 10.46 -22.97 -7.05
N SER A 329 11.55 -22.63 -7.76
CA SER A 329 12.84 -22.34 -7.12
C SER A 329 12.79 -21.13 -6.18
N LEU A 330 11.94 -20.13 -6.47
CA LEU A 330 11.72 -18.99 -5.57
C LEU A 330 10.88 -19.40 -4.36
N ARG A 331 9.86 -20.24 -4.53
CA ARG A 331 9.08 -20.81 -3.42
C ARG A 331 9.96 -21.61 -2.47
N ASP A 332 10.80 -22.48 -2.99
CA ASP A 332 11.68 -23.33 -2.18
C ASP A 332 12.71 -22.49 -1.41
N ALA A 333 13.19 -21.40 -2.01
CA ALA A 333 14.02 -20.40 -1.34
C ALA A 333 13.28 -19.70 -0.18
N ARG A 334 12.02 -19.28 -0.38
CA ARG A 334 11.17 -18.70 0.68
C ARG A 334 10.98 -19.68 1.83
N ASN A 335 10.59 -20.92 1.52
CA ASN A 335 10.32 -21.95 2.52
C ASN A 335 11.58 -22.27 3.32
N THR A 336 12.73 -22.37 2.65
CA THR A 336 14.02 -22.57 3.32
C THR A 336 14.35 -21.43 4.26
N HIS A 337 14.16 -20.18 3.82
CA HIS A 337 14.41 -19.00 4.64
C HIS A 337 13.49 -18.93 5.86
N VAL A 338 12.17 -19.09 5.66
CA VAL A 338 11.18 -19.04 6.74
C VAL A 338 11.35 -20.17 7.75
N HIS A 339 11.64 -21.40 7.29
CA HIS A 339 11.71 -22.57 8.18
C HIS A 339 13.10 -22.82 8.76
N ARG A 340 14.17 -22.43 8.07
CA ARG A 340 15.56 -22.70 8.50
C ARG A 340 16.30 -21.44 8.93
N GLY A 341 15.75 -20.25 8.73
CA GLY A 341 16.41 -18.98 9.08
C GLY A 341 17.66 -18.66 8.27
N HIS A 342 17.88 -19.33 7.14
CA HIS A 342 19.06 -19.09 6.30
C HIS A 342 18.71 -18.15 5.14
N PRO A 343 19.58 -17.18 4.80
CA PRO A 343 19.38 -16.34 3.63
C PRO A 343 19.36 -17.19 2.35
N PRO A 344 18.45 -16.92 1.40
CA PRO A 344 18.48 -17.60 0.12
C PRO A 344 19.77 -17.34 -0.65
N VAL A 345 20.30 -18.37 -1.29
CA VAL A 345 21.45 -18.23 -2.20
C VAL A 345 21.08 -17.32 -3.38
N ASN A 346 21.98 -16.40 -3.75
CA ASN A 346 21.79 -15.42 -4.82
C ASN A 346 20.53 -14.55 -4.65
N ILE A 347 20.31 -14.03 -3.44
CA ILE A 347 19.10 -13.28 -3.07
C ILE A 347 18.83 -12.07 -3.99
N GLU A 348 19.86 -11.37 -4.46
CA GLU A 348 19.72 -10.23 -5.36
C GLU A 348 19.22 -10.65 -6.75
N GLN A 349 19.71 -11.78 -7.26
CA GLN A 349 19.22 -12.37 -8.51
C GLN A 349 17.76 -12.82 -8.35
N LYS A 350 17.39 -13.41 -7.21
CA LYS A 350 16.02 -13.83 -6.91
C LYS A 350 15.08 -12.62 -6.81
N ASN A 351 15.51 -11.55 -6.14
CA ASN A 351 14.79 -10.27 -6.10
C ASN A 351 14.59 -9.69 -7.50
N PHE A 352 15.62 -9.73 -8.34
CA PHE A 352 15.55 -9.26 -9.72
C PHE A 352 14.53 -10.06 -10.56
N GLN A 353 14.50 -11.38 -10.39
CA GLN A 353 13.50 -12.24 -11.03
C GLN A 353 12.08 -11.95 -10.51
N LEU A 354 11.90 -11.80 -9.20
CA LEU A 354 10.60 -11.47 -8.61
C LEU A 354 10.07 -10.11 -9.11
N CYS A 355 10.93 -9.09 -9.19
CA CYS A 355 10.58 -7.80 -9.78
C CYS A 355 10.02 -7.96 -11.20
N ALA A 356 10.66 -8.79 -12.04
CA ALA A 356 10.18 -9.04 -13.40
C ALA A 356 8.78 -9.68 -13.43
N PHE A 357 8.52 -10.67 -12.56
CA PHE A 357 7.18 -11.26 -12.44
C PHE A 357 6.14 -10.23 -11.98
N VAL A 358 6.44 -9.49 -10.91
CA VAL A 358 5.55 -8.46 -10.35
C VAL A 358 5.22 -7.39 -11.38
N GLU A 359 6.23 -6.87 -12.08
CA GLU A 359 6.06 -5.81 -13.08
C GLU A 359 5.25 -6.27 -14.29
N ASN A 360 5.45 -7.50 -14.75
CA ASN A 360 4.68 -8.06 -15.85
C ASN A 360 3.18 -8.18 -15.50
N ILE A 361 2.88 -8.65 -14.28
CA ILE A 361 1.50 -8.76 -13.82
C ILE A 361 0.91 -7.36 -13.59
N LEU A 362 1.61 -6.43 -12.93
CA LEU A 362 1.16 -5.05 -12.74
C LEU A 362 0.83 -4.37 -14.08
N ASN A 363 1.68 -4.55 -15.09
CA ASN A 363 1.43 -4.04 -16.43
C ASN A 363 0.14 -4.60 -17.03
N PHE A 364 -0.15 -5.88 -16.85
CA PHE A 364 -1.42 -6.47 -17.28
C PHE A 364 -2.64 -5.82 -16.59
N PHE A 365 -2.59 -5.67 -15.26
CA PHE A 365 -3.67 -5.02 -14.50
C PHE A 365 -3.87 -3.55 -14.91
N ILE A 366 -2.78 -2.82 -15.17
CA ILE A 366 -2.83 -1.42 -15.61
C ILE A 366 -3.41 -1.31 -17.02
N VAL A 367 -2.98 -2.18 -17.95
CA VAL A 367 -3.41 -2.12 -19.35
C VAL A 367 -4.86 -2.58 -19.50
N ASN A 368 -5.29 -3.57 -18.71
CA ASN A 368 -6.58 -4.23 -18.79
C ASN A 368 -6.98 -4.58 -20.25
N PRO A 369 -6.17 -5.39 -20.96
CA PRO A 369 -6.35 -5.59 -22.40
C PRO A 369 -7.72 -6.19 -22.76
N PHE A 370 -8.33 -6.93 -21.83
CA PHE A 370 -9.63 -7.58 -21.99
C PHE A 370 -10.80 -6.80 -21.39
N LYS A 371 -10.56 -5.58 -20.88
CA LYS A 371 -11.60 -4.70 -20.30
C LYS A 371 -12.43 -5.35 -19.19
N PHE A 372 -11.79 -6.13 -18.32
CA PHE A 372 -12.47 -6.71 -17.16
C PHE A 372 -13.01 -5.63 -16.23
N SER A 373 -14.17 -5.91 -15.65
CA SER A 373 -14.91 -5.00 -14.75
C SER A 373 -14.75 -5.38 -13.28
N THR A 374 -14.16 -6.53 -12.96
CA THR A 374 -13.95 -6.97 -11.58
C THR A 374 -12.63 -7.68 -11.39
N VAL A 375 -12.10 -7.65 -10.16
CA VAL A 375 -10.95 -8.47 -9.75
C VAL A 375 -11.25 -9.96 -9.93
N THR A 376 -12.50 -10.37 -9.68
CA THR A 376 -12.96 -11.76 -9.80
C THR A 376 -12.87 -12.27 -11.24
N GLU A 377 -13.19 -11.45 -12.25
CA GLU A 377 -13.01 -11.85 -13.65
C GLU A 377 -11.55 -12.13 -14.01
N ILE A 378 -10.62 -11.30 -13.53
CA ILE A 378 -9.19 -11.56 -13.70
C ILE A 378 -8.79 -12.84 -12.99
N ASN A 379 -9.24 -13.03 -11.75
CA ASN A 379 -8.98 -14.23 -10.97
C ASN A 379 -9.44 -15.51 -11.71
N ASN A 380 -10.62 -15.44 -12.33
CA ASN A 380 -11.16 -16.53 -13.14
C ASN A 380 -10.31 -16.79 -14.37
N LEU A 381 -9.91 -15.74 -15.12
CA LEU A 381 -9.00 -15.86 -16.26
C LEU A 381 -7.70 -16.57 -15.88
N LEU A 382 -7.03 -16.10 -14.82
CA LEU A 382 -5.76 -16.66 -14.37
C LEU A 382 -5.89 -18.10 -13.85
N SER A 383 -7.11 -18.55 -13.58
CA SER A 383 -7.41 -19.92 -13.14
C SER A 383 -7.78 -20.85 -14.28
N LEU A 384 -7.92 -20.35 -15.52
CA LEU A 384 -8.22 -21.19 -16.68
C LEU A 384 -7.05 -22.10 -17.04
N PRO A 385 -7.33 -23.31 -17.57
CA PRO A 385 -6.29 -24.14 -18.14
C PRO A 385 -5.73 -23.50 -19.40
N THR A 386 -4.49 -23.82 -19.70
CA THR A 386 -3.71 -23.12 -20.74
C THR A 386 -3.09 -24.07 -21.75
N GLN A 387 -3.31 -25.37 -21.56
CA GLN A 387 -3.04 -26.42 -22.52
C GLN A 387 -4.17 -26.45 -23.57
N GLU A 388 -3.79 -26.50 -24.84
CA GLU A 388 -4.73 -26.44 -25.97
C GLU A 388 -5.79 -27.56 -25.93
N THR A 389 -5.39 -28.77 -25.53
CA THR A 389 -6.28 -29.92 -25.36
C THR A 389 -7.36 -29.63 -24.33
N ASN A 390 -6.98 -29.12 -23.15
CA ASN A 390 -7.92 -28.78 -22.08
C ASN A 390 -8.85 -27.64 -22.50
N LEU A 391 -8.34 -26.64 -23.23
CA LEU A 391 -9.15 -25.55 -23.76
C LEU A 391 -10.18 -26.04 -24.78
N LYS A 392 -9.78 -26.89 -25.73
CA LYS A 392 -10.70 -27.49 -26.72
C LYS A 392 -11.80 -28.30 -26.03
N THR A 393 -11.46 -29.10 -25.03
CA THR A 393 -12.43 -29.86 -24.22
C THR A 393 -13.39 -28.93 -23.49
N GLN A 394 -12.90 -27.87 -22.84
CA GLN A 394 -13.76 -26.89 -22.17
C GLN A 394 -14.69 -26.17 -23.14
N ILE A 395 -14.19 -25.72 -24.29
CA ILE A 395 -15.01 -25.09 -25.33
C ILE A 395 -16.11 -26.05 -25.82
N MET A 396 -15.77 -27.32 -26.03
CA MET A 396 -16.74 -28.34 -26.42
C MET A 396 -17.82 -28.53 -25.35
N MET A 397 -17.45 -28.66 -24.08
CA MET A 397 -18.40 -28.79 -22.97
C MET A 397 -19.33 -27.58 -22.87
N LEU A 398 -18.79 -26.36 -22.97
CA LEU A 398 -19.60 -25.14 -22.95
C LEU A 398 -20.59 -25.06 -24.12
N LYS A 399 -20.18 -25.50 -25.32
CA LYS A 399 -21.09 -25.61 -26.47
C LYS A 399 -22.20 -26.66 -26.24
N THR A 400 -21.89 -27.77 -25.59
CA THR A 400 -22.88 -28.80 -25.24
C THR A 400 -23.89 -28.26 -24.22
N VAL A 401 -23.44 -27.56 -23.17
CA VAL A 401 -24.33 -26.92 -22.19
C VAL A 401 -25.23 -25.87 -22.85
N GLN A 402 -24.69 -25.05 -23.74
CA GLN A 402 -25.48 -24.07 -24.49
C GLN A 402 -26.58 -24.74 -25.32
N ARG A 403 -26.25 -25.85 -26.00
CA ARG A 403 -27.25 -26.66 -26.72
C ARG A 403 -28.32 -27.20 -25.79
N PHE A 404 -27.92 -27.79 -24.66
CA PHE A 404 -28.85 -28.35 -23.67
C PHE A 404 -29.84 -27.31 -23.13
N ILE A 405 -29.37 -26.12 -22.75
CA ILE A 405 -30.24 -25.03 -22.24
C ILE A 405 -31.15 -24.48 -23.35
N SER A 406 -30.71 -24.51 -24.61
CA SER A 406 -31.51 -24.07 -25.75
C SER A 406 -32.58 -25.08 -26.22
N TYR A 407 -32.57 -26.31 -25.68
CA TYR A 407 -33.71 -27.22 -25.88
C TYR A 407 -34.90 -26.67 -25.08
N PRO A 408 -36.08 -26.44 -25.71
CA PRO A 408 -37.27 -26.10 -24.96
C PRO A 408 -37.57 -27.27 -24.02
N ASN A 409 -37.81 -26.98 -22.73
CA ASN A 409 -38.44 -27.95 -21.84
C ASN A 409 -39.79 -28.32 -22.46
N SER A 410 -39.86 -29.50 -23.08
CA SER A 410 -41.09 -30.13 -23.57
C SER A 410 -41.98 -30.54 -22.42
#